data_AF-A0A6N7VTM2-F1
#
_entry.id   AF-A0A6N7VTM2-F1
#
_cell.length_a   1.000
_cell.length_b   1.000
_cell.length_c   1.000
_cell.angle_alpha   90.00
_cell.angle_beta   90.00
_cell.angle_gamma   90.00
#
_symmetry.space_group_name_H-M   'P 1'
#
loop_
_entity.id
_entity.type
_entity.pdbx_description
1 polymer ?
#
loop_
_entity_poly.entity_id
_entity_poly.type
_entity_poly.pdbx_seq_one_letter_code
_entity_poly.pdbx_strand_id
1 'polypeptide(L)'
;MKNKAFISIYVLIILSIISISLSFIYRQSLNNQDLNEDIYNKKKIIYKLESLNNIALSNDERLTEFLEKINENKASRQKFSYKIDYMGEEEKLLISKISDNNFLMEKDISYKKVRAESKVFLELYDKYQLYNEDKIILNDKFDEFFKNLKFKEYEFKEYEKLVLDRDLDSKIKVTNELIIKNDRKNSIVEAKSSENNDNKSLDDFNDKSKTACKISGILIIDGNLILEKDLEINGLLIISGDIKSINDCNLSLNGQIIAKNDFDIDYNYDKSRSYDFIKDIYNPKILKVKSKEVY
;
A
#
# COMPACT_ATOMS: atom_id res chain seq x y z
N MET A 1 99.31 11.02 0.29
CA MET A 1 98.03 11.76 0.44
C MET A 1 96.87 11.25 -0.44
N LYS A 2 96.97 10.12 -1.17
CA LYS A 2 95.92 9.67 -2.11
C LYS A 2 94.72 8.91 -1.47
N ASN A 3 94.87 8.32 -0.29
CA ASN A 3 93.83 7.46 0.31
C ASN A 3 92.67 8.25 0.96
N LYS A 4 92.90 9.48 1.41
CA LYS A 4 91.86 10.32 2.05
C LYS A 4 90.81 10.83 1.05
N ALA A 5 91.20 11.07 -0.20
CA ALA A 5 90.29 11.52 -1.26
C ALA A 5 89.32 10.40 -1.71
N PHE A 6 89.81 9.15 -1.78
CA PHE A 6 88.95 7.99 -2.08
C PHE A 6 87.92 7.74 -0.97
N ILE A 7 88.32 7.82 0.29
CA ILE A 7 87.41 7.72 1.44
C ILE A 7 86.34 8.82 1.39
N SER A 8 86.72 10.05 1.03
CA SER A 8 85.77 11.16 0.86
C SER A 8 84.71 10.90 -0.22
N ILE A 9 85.09 10.26 -1.33
CA ILE A 9 84.18 9.93 -2.43
C ILE A 9 83.21 8.82 -2.04
N TYR A 10 83.68 7.75 -1.37
CA TYR A 10 82.79 6.71 -0.88
C TYR A 10 81.79 7.24 0.14
N VAL A 11 82.25 8.11 1.06
CA VAL A 11 81.36 8.77 2.03
C VAL A 11 80.32 9.63 1.31
N LEU A 12 80.69 10.38 0.27
CA LEU A 12 79.77 11.18 -0.54
C LEU A 12 78.73 10.31 -1.27
N ILE A 13 79.16 9.19 -1.85
CA ILE A 13 78.26 8.23 -2.51
C ILE A 13 77.29 7.62 -1.50
N ILE A 14 77.77 7.23 -0.32
CA ILE A 14 76.93 6.68 0.75
C ILE A 14 75.92 7.72 1.25
N LEU A 15 76.35 8.97 1.50
CA LEU A 15 75.46 10.07 1.87
C LEU A 15 74.42 10.37 0.78
N SER A 16 74.81 10.28 -0.49
CA SER A 16 73.90 10.45 -1.62
C SER A 16 72.83 9.35 -1.65
N ILE A 17 73.22 8.08 -1.51
CA ILE A 17 72.30 6.94 -1.47
C ILE A 17 71.34 7.05 -0.27
N ILE A 18 71.84 7.44 0.90
CA ILE A 18 71.01 7.65 2.10
C ILE A 18 70.01 8.77 1.86
N SER A 19 70.43 9.90 1.29
CA SER A 19 69.55 11.04 0.99
C SER A 19 68.42 10.66 0.02
N ILE A 20 68.76 9.95 -1.06
CA ILE A 20 67.77 9.44 -2.03
C ILE A 20 66.78 8.48 -1.34
N SER A 21 67.29 7.57 -0.52
CA SER A 21 66.46 6.58 0.19
C SER A 21 65.52 7.25 1.18
N LEU A 22 65.99 8.24 1.95
CA LEU A 22 65.17 9.00 2.89
C LEU A 22 64.07 9.79 2.17
N SER A 23 64.41 10.42 1.05
CA SER A 23 63.44 11.17 0.23
C SER A 23 62.36 10.25 -0.34
N PHE A 24 62.73 9.05 -0.77
CA PHE A 24 61.79 8.03 -1.26
C PHE A 24 60.84 7.56 -0.15
N ILE A 25 61.36 7.20 1.03
CA ILE A 25 60.54 6.77 2.18
C ILE A 25 59.58 7.89 2.61
N TYR A 26 60.07 9.13 2.68
CA TYR A 26 59.26 10.29 3.04
C TYR A 26 58.09 10.48 2.05
N ARG A 27 58.36 10.40 0.74
CA ARG A 27 57.31 10.48 -0.30
C ARG A 27 56.30 9.35 -0.18
N GLN A 28 56.73 8.12 0.09
CA GLN A 28 55.82 6.99 0.27
C GLN A 28 54.96 7.12 1.52
N SER A 29 55.52 7.65 2.61
CA SER A 29 54.75 7.92 3.83
C SER A 29 53.64 8.95 3.59
N LEU A 30 53.95 10.04 2.89
CA LEU A 30 52.95 11.05 2.53
C LEU A 30 51.85 10.47 1.63
N ASN A 31 52.23 9.74 0.57
CA ASN A 31 51.27 9.11 -0.33
C ASN A 31 50.34 8.13 0.40
N ASN A 32 50.86 7.37 1.36
CA ASN A 32 50.06 6.45 2.16
C ASN A 32 49.10 7.18 3.12
N GLN A 33 49.51 8.32 3.67
CA GLN A 33 48.64 9.15 4.51
C GLN A 33 47.49 9.73 3.70
N ASP A 34 47.77 10.31 2.53
CA ASP A 34 46.76 10.83 1.61
C ASP A 34 45.76 9.73 1.21
N LEU A 35 46.25 8.54 0.89
CA LEU A 35 45.43 7.40 0.51
C LEU A 35 44.53 6.91 1.66
N ASN A 36 45.05 6.88 2.89
CA ASN A 36 44.26 6.54 4.07
C ASN A 36 43.19 7.59 4.37
N GLU A 37 43.49 8.87 4.20
CA GLU A 37 42.53 9.95 4.37
C GLU A 37 41.40 9.85 3.33
N ASP A 38 41.73 9.57 2.07
CA ASP A 38 40.75 9.38 1.00
C ASP A 38 39.85 8.15 1.27
N ILE A 39 40.42 7.03 1.73
CA ILE A 39 39.63 5.85 2.14
C ILE A 39 38.70 6.19 3.32
N TYR A 40 39.20 6.92 4.31
CA TYR A 40 38.40 7.34 5.46
C TYR A 40 37.24 8.24 5.03
N ASN A 41 37.51 9.23 4.17
CA ASN A 41 36.50 10.11 3.60
C ASN A 41 35.47 9.32 2.78
N LYS A 42 35.91 8.32 2.01
CA LYS A 42 35.02 7.42 1.26
C LYS A 42 34.07 6.66 2.17
N LYS A 43 34.57 6.05 3.24
CA LYS A 43 33.72 5.35 4.22
C LYS A 43 32.72 6.31 4.87
N LYS A 44 33.16 7.51 5.26
CA LYS A 44 32.31 8.52 5.87
C LYS A 44 31.13 8.92 4.98
N ILE A 45 31.36 9.16 3.68
CA ILE A 45 30.28 9.53 2.76
C ILE A 45 29.36 8.34 2.44
N ILE A 46 29.88 7.11 2.35
CA ILE A 46 29.07 5.90 2.17
C ILE A 46 28.13 5.72 3.36
N TYR A 47 28.64 5.79 4.60
CA TYR A 47 27.80 5.68 5.78
C TYR A 47 26.74 6.79 5.86
N LYS A 48 27.09 8.03 5.47
CA LYS A 48 26.11 9.11 5.38
C LYS A 48 24.99 8.75 4.38
N LEU A 49 25.34 8.31 3.16
CA LEU A 49 24.36 7.90 2.15
C LEU A 49 23.47 6.75 2.64
N GLU A 50 24.06 5.74 3.27
CA GLU A 50 23.30 4.62 3.84
C GLU A 50 22.32 5.09 4.91
N SER A 51 22.75 6.00 5.80
CA SER A 51 21.90 6.58 6.83
C SER A 51 20.76 7.40 6.23
N LEU A 52 21.02 8.23 5.22
CA LEU A 52 19.98 9.03 4.56
C LEU A 52 18.92 8.13 3.92
N ASN A 53 19.34 7.05 3.25
CA ASN A 53 18.41 6.08 2.69
C ASN A 53 17.59 5.39 3.79
N ASN A 54 18.23 4.99 4.89
CA ASN A 54 17.53 4.31 5.99
C ASN A 54 16.50 5.25 6.64
N ILE A 55 16.82 6.53 6.81
CA ILE A 55 15.88 7.53 7.30
C ILE A 55 14.70 7.68 6.35
N ALA A 56 14.97 7.80 5.04
CA ALA A 56 13.90 7.90 4.05
C ALA A 56 12.97 6.67 4.05
N LEU A 57 13.55 5.47 4.16
CA LEU A 57 12.81 4.20 4.20
C LEU A 57 12.08 3.95 5.52
N SER A 58 12.59 4.48 6.63
CA SER A 58 11.93 4.39 7.94
C SER A 58 10.67 5.24 8.04
N ASN A 59 10.53 6.24 7.15
CA ASN A 59 9.37 7.13 7.07
C ASN A 59 8.52 6.72 5.86
N ASP A 60 8.13 5.45 5.84
CA ASP A 60 7.52 4.75 4.71
C ASP A 60 6.17 5.35 4.29
N GLU A 61 5.33 5.77 5.23
CA GLU A 61 4.05 6.43 4.94
C GLU A 61 4.27 7.73 4.12
N ARG A 62 5.12 8.63 4.63
CA ARG A 62 5.42 9.90 3.96
C ARG A 62 6.07 9.71 2.59
N LEU A 63 6.97 8.73 2.48
CA LEU A 63 7.60 8.38 1.22
C LEU A 63 6.57 7.81 0.25
N THR A 64 5.69 6.93 0.70
CA THR A 64 4.61 6.32 -0.09
C THR A 64 3.68 7.38 -0.66
N GLU A 65 3.16 8.30 0.16
CA GLU A 65 2.32 9.42 -0.30
C GLU A 65 3.03 10.29 -1.34
N PHE A 66 4.34 10.50 -1.17
CA PHE A 66 5.13 11.27 -2.13
C PHE A 66 5.27 10.53 -3.47
N LEU A 67 5.50 9.22 -3.43
CA LEU A 67 5.57 8.39 -4.63
C LEU A 67 4.23 8.31 -5.36
N GLU A 68 3.12 8.24 -4.65
CA GLU A 68 1.77 8.26 -5.23
C GLU A 68 1.52 9.55 -6.04
N LYS A 69 1.83 10.70 -5.45
CA LYS A 69 1.74 12.01 -6.13
C LYS A 69 2.59 12.06 -7.40
N ILE A 70 3.78 11.46 -7.37
CA ILE A 70 4.62 11.33 -8.57
C ILE A 70 3.98 10.38 -9.58
N ASN A 71 3.36 9.29 -9.12
CA ASN A 71 2.78 8.26 -9.98
C ASN A 71 1.60 8.78 -10.80
N GLU A 72 0.78 9.67 -10.23
CA GLU A 72 -0.32 10.37 -10.91
C GLU A 72 0.17 11.27 -12.04
N ASN A 73 1.42 11.72 -11.98
CA ASN A 73 1.99 12.61 -12.96
C ASN A 73 2.42 11.83 -14.22
N LYS A 74 2.00 12.30 -15.40
CA LYS A 74 2.27 11.62 -16.69
C LYS A 74 3.72 11.78 -17.18
N ALA A 75 4.49 12.70 -16.57
CA ALA A 75 5.86 12.99 -16.97
C ALA A 75 6.84 11.94 -16.41
N SER A 76 7.14 10.91 -17.20
CA SER A 76 8.23 9.97 -16.88
C SER A 76 9.59 10.67 -16.86
N ARG A 77 10.51 10.22 -15.99
CA ARG A 77 11.90 10.71 -15.85
C ARG A 77 12.10 12.12 -15.27
N GLN A 78 11.05 12.83 -14.85
CA GLN A 78 11.23 14.05 -14.06
C GLN A 78 11.82 13.70 -12.69
N LYS A 79 12.79 14.50 -12.22
CA LYS A 79 13.38 14.36 -10.89
C LYS A 79 12.62 15.24 -9.89
N PHE A 80 12.15 14.62 -8.82
CA PHE A 80 11.42 15.25 -7.72
C PHE A 80 12.29 15.23 -6.47
N SER A 81 12.30 16.34 -5.72
CA SER A 81 13.09 16.44 -4.50
C SER A 81 12.29 15.96 -3.30
N TYR A 82 12.72 14.84 -2.70
CA TYR A 82 12.23 14.34 -1.41
C TYR A 82 13.12 14.86 -0.29
N LYS A 83 12.52 15.53 0.71
CA LYS A 83 13.25 16.19 1.81
C LYS A 83 13.26 15.31 3.05
N ILE A 84 14.42 15.16 3.66
CA ILE A 84 14.64 14.43 4.91
C ILE A 84 15.40 15.32 5.90
N ASP A 85 15.09 15.19 7.18
CA ASP A 85 15.88 15.81 8.25
C ASP A 85 17.01 14.86 8.64
N TYR A 86 18.24 15.35 8.62
CA TYR A 86 19.43 14.60 8.99
C TYR A 86 20.27 15.44 9.94
N MET A 87 20.28 15.06 11.22
CA MET A 87 21.02 15.75 12.28
C MET A 87 20.67 17.25 12.40
N GLY A 88 19.41 17.62 12.14
CA GLY A 88 18.94 19.02 12.20
C GLY A 88 19.19 19.81 10.91
N GLU A 89 19.70 19.18 9.85
CA GLU A 89 19.87 19.78 8.53
C GLU A 89 18.91 19.13 7.50
N GLU A 90 18.32 19.96 6.63
CA GLU A 90 17.48 19.48 5.53
C GLU A 90 18.34 18.89 4.40
N GLU A 91 18.24 17.59 4.19
CA GLU A 91 18.85 16.86 3.10
C GLU A 91 17.81 16.53 2.02
N LYS A 92 18.26 16.49 0.76
CA LYS A 92 17.39 16.24 -0.41
C LYS A 92 17.82 14.98 -1.14
N LEU A 93 16.90 14.05 -1.32
CA LEU A 93 17.02 12.88 -2.20
C LEU A 93 16.25 13.16 -3.49
N LEU A 94 16.78 12.74 -4.63
CA LEU A 94 16.12 12.90 -5.92
C LEU A 94 15.36 11.63 -6.25
N ILE A 95 14.08 11.72 -6.56
CA ILE A 95 13.24 10.58 -6.93
C ILE A 95 12.75 10.76 -8.36
N SER A 96 12.83 9.72 -9.17
CA SER A 96 12.31 9.72 -10.54
C SER A 96 11.43 8.50 -10.80
N LYS A 97 10.33 8.71 -11.53
CA LYS A 97 9.47 7.62 -12.01
C LYS A 97 10.14 6.93 -13.20
N ILE A 98 10.43 5.63 -13.06
CA ILE A 98 10.97 4.79 -14.13
C ILE A 98 9.81 4.25 -14.98
N SER A 99 8.81 3.67 -14.32
CA SER A 99 7.56 3.17 -14.90
C SER A 99 6.44 3.26 -13.87
N ASP A 100 5.25 2.78 -14.23
CA ASP A 100 4.15 2.70 -13.26
C ASP A 100 4.60 1.89 -12.03
N ASN A 101 4.36 2.48 -10.87
CA ASN A 101 4.71 1.93 -9.57
C ASN A 101 6.22 1.71 -9.31
N ASN A 102 7.12 2.09 -10.22
CA ASN A 102 8.56 1.88 -10.07
C ASN A 102 9.32 3.20 -10.06
N PHE A 103 10.18 3.37 -9.06
CA PHE A 103 10.86 4.61 -8.78
C PHE A 103 12.35 4.38 -8.52
N LEU A 104 13.16 5.36 -8.91
CA LEU A 104 14.57 5.42 -8.60
C LEU A 104 14.83 6.61 -7.68
N MET A 105 15.35 6.32 -6.49
CA MET A 105 15.79 7.31 -5.51
C MET A 105 17.32 7.41 -5.57
N GLU A 106 17.84 8.60 -5.83
CA GLU A 106 19.25 8.89 -6.06
C GLU A 106 19.76 9.98 -5.12
N LYS A 107 21.01 9.85 -4.70
CA LYS A 107 21.74 10.90 -3.98
C LYS A 107 23.22 10.81 -4.28
N ASP A 108 23.78 11.96 -4.67
CA ASP A 108 25.20 12.15 -4.84
C ASP A 108 25.75 13.03 -3.72
N ILE A 109 26.89 12.63 -3.16
CA ILE A 109 27.64 13.43 -2.19
C ILE A 109 29.09 13.47 -2.63
N SER A 110 29.66 14.68 -2.68
CA SER A 110 31.09 14.90 -2.83
C SER A 110 31.66 15.53 -1.56
N TYR A 111 32.81 15.04 -1.13
CA TYR A 111 33.58 15.60 -0.02
C TYR A 111 35.08 15.54 -0.34
N LYS A 112 35.72 16.71 -0.37
CA LYS A 112 37.11 16.87 -0.85
C LYS A 112 37.29 16.22 -2.23
N LYS A 113 38.20 15.24 -2.36
CA LYS A 113 38.50 14.52 -3.62
C LYS A 113 37.65 13.27 -3.82
N VAL A 114 36.73 12.96 -2.91
CA VAL A 114 35.93 11.74 -2.94
C VAL A 114 34.49 12.05 -3.31
N ARG A 115 33.90 11.21 -4.16
CA ARG A 115 32.48 11.23 -4.52
C ARG A 115 31.88 9.85 -4.28
N ALA A 116 30.66 9.82 -3.78
CA ALA A 116 29.83 8.62 -3.69
C ALA A 116 28.45 8.92 -4.26
N GLU A 117 27.86 7.89 -4.84
CA GLU A 117 26.52 7.88 -5.41
C GLU A 117 25.73 6.75 -4.74
N SER A 118 24.48 7.02 -4.41
CA SER A 118 23.52 6.03 -3.94
C SER A 118 22.35 5.94 -4.90
N LYS A 119 21.97 4.72 -5.25
CA LYS A 119 20.78 4.39 -6.04
C LYS A 119 19.94 3.36 -5.31
N VAL A 120 18.66 3.68 -5.09
CA VAL A 120 17.69 2.78 -4.47
C VAL A 120 16.49 2.62 -5.41
N PHE A 121 16.24 1.37 -5.81
CA PHE A 121 15.09 1.03 -6.64
C PHE A 121 13.92 0.65 -5.74
N LEU A 122 12.84 1.39 -5.91
CA LEU A 122 11.63 1.30 -5.09
C LEU A 122 10.46 0.86 -5.96
N GLU A 123 9.59 0.05 -5.37
CA GLU A 123 8.37 -0.40 -6.01
C GLU A 123 7.18 -0.25 -5.08
N LEU A 124 6.12 0.38 -5.59
CA LEU A 124 4.92 0.69 -4.84
C LEU A 124 3.81 -0.30 -5.18
N TYR A 125 3.27 -0.98 -4.17
CA TYR A 125 2.26 -2.01 -4.37
C TYR A 125 1.00 -1.77 -3.54
N ASP A 126 -0.13 -2.24 -4.06
CA ASP A 126 -1.33 -2.46 -3.28
C ASP A 126 -1.08 -3.50 -2.17
N LYS A 127 -1.41 -3.15 -0.93
CA LYS A 127 -1.29 -4.08 0.20
C LYS A 127 -2.21 -5.29 0.06
N TYR A 128 -3.45 -5.03 -0.39
CA TYR A 128 -4.44 -6.04 -0.71
C TYR A 128 -4.71 -5.94 -2.21
N GLN A 129 -4.40 -6.97 -3.00
CA GLN A 129 -4.56 -6.92 -4.46
C GLN A 129 -6.05 -6.95 -4.85
N LEU A 130 -6.74 -5.81 -4.72
CA LEU A 130 -8.20 -5.74 -4.87
C LEU A 130 -8.68 -5.73 -6.33
N TYR A 131 -7.78 -5.65 -7.30
CA TYR A 131 -8.12 -5.57 -8.72
C TYR A 131 -8.15 -6.95 -9.42
N ASN A 132 -8.13 -8.04 -8.66
CA ASN A 132 -8.24 -9.39 -9.20
C ASN A 132 -9.62 -9.63 -9.81
N GLU A 133 -9.67 -10.39 -10.91
CA GLU A 133 -10.89 -10.66 -11.69
C GLU A 133 -11.75 -11.78 -11.08
N ASP A 134 -11.71 -11.96 -9.76
CA ASP A 134 -12.36 -13.04 -9.02
C ASP A 134 -12.78 -12.56 -7.63
N LYS A 135 -13.63 -13.32 -6.94
CA LYS A 135 -13.91 -13.16 -5.51
C LYS A 135 -12.59 -13.08 -4.71
N ILE A 136 -12.46 -12.04 -3.89
CA ILE A 136 -11.26 -11.82 -3.07
C ILE A 136 -11.53 -12.34 -1.66
N ILE A 137 -10.72 -13.31 -1.24
CA ILE A 137 -10.81 -13.91 0.10
C ILE A 137 -9.56 -13.50 0.88
N LEU A 138 -9.74 -12.74 1.98
CA LEU A 138 -8.64 -12.19 2.79
C LEU A 138 -8.55 -12.82 4.18
N ASN A 139 -8.89 -14.11 4.33
CA ASN A 139 -9.11 -14.77 5.63
C ASN A 139 -8.15 -14.32 6.78
N ASP A 140 -6.84 -14.45 6.59
CA ASP A 140 -5.84 -14.11 7.63
C ASP A 140 -5.55 -12.62 7.80
N LYS A 141 -5.96 -11.78 6.82
CA LYS A 141 -5.68 -10.34 6.78
C LYS A 141 -6.94 -9.48 6.83
N PHE A 142 -8.11 -10.10 6.93
CA PHE A 142 -9.38 -9.41 6.78
C PHE A 142 -9.59 -8.38 7.90
N ASP A 143 -9.31 -8.75 9.15
CA ASP A 143 -9.49 -7.84 10.28
C ASP A 143 -8.58 -6.61 10.16
N GLU A 144 -7.37 -6.77 9.62
CA GLU A 144 -6.44 -5.68 9.33
C GLU A 144 -6.93 -4.82 8.15
N PHE A 145 -7.42 -5.45 7.09
CA PHE A 145 -8.04 -4.78 5.94
C PHE A 145 -9.24 -3.94 6.37
N PHE A 146 -10.17 -4.53 7.12
CA PHE A 146 -11.43 -3.92 7.53
C PHE A 146 -11.21 -2.70 8.45
N LYS A 147 -10.28 -2.80 9.42
CA LYS A 147 -9.91 -1.67 10.29
C LYS A 147 -9.30 -0.49 9.53
N ASN A 148 -8.56 -0.76 8.47
CA ASN A 148 -7.87 0.26 7.67
C ASN A 148 -8.67 0.71 6.44
N LEU A 149 -9.88 0.18 6.25
CA LEU A 149 -10.71 0.48 5.10
C LEU A 149 -11.11 1.95 5.10
N LYS A 150 -10.77 2.65 4.02
CA LYS A 150 -11.11 4.07 3.80
C LYS A 150 -11.70 4.25 2.40
N PHE A 151 -12.54 5.27 2.26
CA PHE A 151 -13.22 5.61 1.00
C PHE A 151 -13.01 7.07 0.63
N LYS A 152 -13.07 7.38 -0.67
CA LYS A 152 -12.86 8.72 -1.24
C LYS A 152 -13.73 9.80 -0.61
N GLU A 153 -15.05 9.70 -0.73
CA GLU A 153 -15.98 10.76 -0.28
C GLU A 153 -17.36 10.17 0.09
N TYR A 154 -17.44 9.05 0.81
CA TYR A 154 -18.73 8.41 1.11
C TYR A 154 -19.12 8.42 2.59
N GLU A 155 -20.30 8.96 2.85
CA GLU A 155 -21.03 8.74 4.09
C GLU A 155 -21.87 7.46 3.96
N PHE A 156 -21.61 6.51 4.86
CA PHE A 156 -22.38 5.27 4.96
C PHE A 156 -23.53 5.46 5.93
N LYS A 157 -24.71 4.95 5.57
CA LYS A 157 -25.77 4.75 6.56
C LYS A 157 -25.41 3.54 7.40
N GLU A 158 -25.16 3.76 8.69
CA GLU A 158 -24.79 2.72 9.63
C GLU A 158 -26.03 2.16 10.34
N TYR A 159 -26.13 0.83 10.37
CA TYR A 159 -27.17 0.11 11.06
C TYR A 159 -26.54 -0.95 11.95
N GLU A 160 -27.04 -1.07 13.18
CA GLU A 160 -26.64 -2.18 14.05
C GLU A 160 -27.16 -3.52 13.50
N LYS A 161 -28.47 -3.56 13.23
CA LYS A 161 -29.16 -4.66 12.56
C LYS A 161 -30.12 -4.08 11.54
N LEU A 162 -30.10 -4.62 10.32
CA LEU A 162 -30.94 -4.14 9.22
C LEU A 162 -31.80 -5.29 8.68
N VAL A 163 -33.09 -5.03 8.54
CA VAL A 163 -34.05 -5.96 7.94
C VAL A 163 -34.58 -5.30 6.68
N LEU A 164 -34.40 -5.96 5.54
CA LEU A 164 -34.79 -5.46 4.23
C LEU A 164 -35.83 -6.36 3.59
N ASP A 165 -36.91 -5.75 3.14
CA ASP A 165 -37.99 -6.35 2.37
C ASP A 165 -38.15 -5.72 0.97
N ARG A 166 -37.55 -4.53 0.78
CA ARG A 166 -37.64 -3.68 -0.40
C ARG A 166 -36.27 -3.34 -1.01
N ASP A 167 -36.30 -2.99 -2.29
CA ASP A 167 -35.11 -2.56 -3.04
C ASP A 167 -34.49 -1.29 -2.45
N LEU A 168 -33.16 -1.23 -2.51
CA LEU A 168 -32.36 -0.12 -2.00
C LEU A 168 -31.27 0.25 -3.00
N ASP A 169 -31.20 1.53 -3.32
CA ASP A 169 -30.08 2.12 -4.06
C ASP A 169 -29.31 3.02 -3.09
N SER A 170 -28.40 2.42 -2.33
CA SER A 170 -27.71 3.13 -1.24
C SER A 170 -26.47 2.41 -0.76
N LYS A 171 -25.55 3.19 -0.17
CA LYS A 171 -24.34 2.69 0.48
C LYS A 171 -24.64 2.43 1.96
N ILE A 172 -24.53 1.17 2.37
CA ILE A 172 -25.00 0.70 3.67
C ILE A 172 -23.84 0.01 4.39
N LYS A 173 -23.72 0.29 5.69
CA LYS A 173 -22.86 -0.46 6.60
C LYS A 173 -23.70 -1.07 7.71
N VAL A 174 -23.62 -2.38 7.87
CA VAL A 174 -24.34 -3.14 8.90
C VAL A 174 -23.32 -3.77 9.84
N THR A 175 -23.41 -3.50 11.14
CA THR A 175 -22.39 -3.94 12.09
C THR A 175 -22.64 -5.33 12.68
N ASN A 176 -23.89 -5.78 12.79
CA ASN A 176 -24.20 -7.12 13.35
C ASN A 176 -24.82 -8.06 12.31
N GLU A 177 -26.05 -7.76 11.86
CA GLU A 177 -26.79 -8.70 11.01
C GLU A 177 -27.61 -7.97 9.95
N LEU A 178 -27.50 -8.43 8.71
CA LEU A 178 -28.40 -8.06 7.63
C LEU A 178 -29.34 -9.23 7.32
N ILE A 179 -30.64 -8.99 7.40
CA ILE A 179 -31.68 -9.99 7.09
C ILE A 179 -32.48 -9.51 5.89
N ILE A 180 -32.50 -10.30 4.82
CA ILE A 180 -33.37 -10.07 3.66
C ILE A 180 -34.63 -10.90 3.86
N LYS A 181 -35.73 -10.27 4.26
CA LYS A 181 -36.98 -10.95 4.61
C LYS A 181 -37.92 -11.12 3.44
N ASN A 182 -38.66 -12.21 3.48
CA ASN A 182 -39.84 -12.39 2.63
C ASN A 182 -41.02 -11.65 3.25
N ASP A 183 -41.81 -10.94 2.44
CA ASP A 183 -42.98 -10.17 2.88
C ASP A 183 -44.09 -11.10 3.40
N ARG A 184 -43.94 -11.62 4.62
CA ARG A 184 -45.01 -12.32 5.35
C ARG A 184 -45.03 -11.96 6.84
N LYS A 185 -45.64 -10.79 7.09
CA LYS A 185 -46.39 -10.32 8.28
C LYS A 185 -45.64 -9.77 9.52
N ASN A 186 -46.00 -8.51 9.80
CA ASN A 186 -46.18 -7.83 11.09
C ASN A 186 -45.05 -7.89 12.13
N SER A 187 -44.18 -6.87 12.15
CA SER A 187 -43.68 -6.36 13.42
C SER A 187 -44.70 -5.40 14.02
N ILE A 188 -45.53 -5.92 14.91
CA ILE A 188 -46.15 -5.10 15.96
C ILE A 188 -45.00 -4.54 16.80
N VAL A 189 -44.78 -3.24 16.69
CA VAL A 189 -44.28 -2.40 17.79
C VAL A 189 -45.29 -1.28 17.93
N GLU A 190 -45.73 -1.08 19.16
CA GLU A 190 -47.00 -0.49 19.60
C GLU A 190 -47.28 0.94 19.11
N ALA A 191 -48.48 1.16 18.58
CA ALA A 191 -49.24 2.39 18.77
C ALA A 191 -50.75 2.10 18.70
N LYS A 192 -51.38 2.27 19.87
CA LYS A 192 -52.80 2.30 20.26
C LYS A 192 -53.88 2.41 19.16
N SER A 193 -54.86 1.50 19.29
CA SER A 193 -56.32 1.64 19.12
C SER A 193 -56.92 2.22 17.83
N SER A 194 -57.71 1.40 17.11
CA SER A 194 -59.17 1.59 16.94
C SER A 194 -59.76 0.50 16.04
N GLU A 195 -60.94 0.03 16.42
CA GLU A 195 -61.81 -0.95 15.78
C GLU A 195 -62.33 -0.50 14.39
N ASN A 196 -62.50 -1.42 13.44
CA ASN A 196 -63.83 -1.92 13.03
C ASN A 196 -63.78 -2.88 11.82
N ASN A 197 -64.76 -3.78 11.82
CA ASN A 197 -65.01 -4.92 10.93
C ASN A 197 -65.21 -4.54 9.46
N ASP A 198 -64.81 -5.44 8.54
CA ASP A 198 -65.76 -6.09 7.63
C ASP A 198 -65.13 -7.27 6.86
N ASN A 199 -65.90 -8.35 6.77
CA ASN A 199 -65.59 -9.59 6.05
C ASN A 199 -65.61 -9.40 4.53
N LYS A 200 -64.62 -9.94 3.81
CA LYS A 200 -64.84 -10.56 2.48
C LYS A 200 -63.65 -11.41 2.01
N SER A 201 -63.99 -12.69 1.79
CA SER A 201 -63.41 -13.71 0.90
C SER A 201 -61.89 -13.90 0.85
N LEU A 202 -61.49 -14.98 1.52
CA LEU A 202 -60.42 -15.90 1.14
C LEU A 202 -60.48 -16.28 -0.35
N ASP A 203 -59.31 -16.64 -0.87
CA ASP A 203 -59.05 -17.35 -2.12
C ASP A 203 -59.11 -16.51 -3.41
N ASP A 204 -57.99 -15.82 -3.69
CA ASP A 204 -57.37 -15.72 -5.02
C ASP A 204 -56.26 -14.65 -5.00
N PHE A 205 -55.04 -14.98 -4.56
CA PHE A 205 -53.79 -14.26 -4.93
C PHE A 205 -52.54 -15.07 -4.54
N ASN A 206 -52.49 -16.34 -4.92
CA ASN A 206 -51.25 -17.14 -4.92
C ASN A 206 -50.65 -17.09 -6.33
N ASP A 207 -49.98 -15.97 -6.66
CA ASP A 207 -48.89 -15.88 -7.65
C ASP A 207 -48.55 -14.41 -7.94
N LYS A 208 -48.02 -13.71 -6.93
CA LYS A 208 -47.28 -12.46 -7.15
C LYS A 208 -45.82 -12.72 -6.83
N SER A 209 -45.07 -12.95 -7.90
CA SER A 209 -43.62 -13.04 -8.07
C SER A 209 -42.75 -12.97 -6.80
N LYS A 210 -41.96 -14.02 -6.58
CA LYS A 210 -40.71 -13.99 -5.80
C LYS A 210 -39.72 -13.01 -6.45
N THR A 211 -40.00 -11.71 -6.41
CA THR A 211 -39.09 -10.70 -6.94
C THR A 211 -37.92 -10.59 -5.96
N ALA A 212 -36.70 -10.85 -6.42
CA ALA A 212 -35.51 -10.69 -5.60
C ALA A 212 -35.42 -9.25 -5.06
N CYS A 213 -34.98 -9.10 -3.81
CA CYS A 213 -34.61 -7.80 -3.26
C CYS A 213 -33.36 -7.32 -3.99
N LYS A 214 -33.32 -6.05 -4.41
CA LYS A 214 -32.17 -5.49 -5.12
C LYS A 214 -31.44 -4.46 -4.26
N ILE A 215 -30.11 -4.58 -4.20
CA ILE A 215 -29.23 -3.58 -3.62
C ILE A 215 -28.26 -3.08 -4.68
N SER A 216 -28.28 -1.77 -4.94
CA SER A 216 -27.32 -1.11 -5.82
C SER A 216 -26.36 -0.27 -4.98
N GLY A 217 -25.05 -0.44 -5.21
CA GLY A 217 -24.01 0.33 -4.53
C GLY A 217 -23.01 -0.50 -3.70
N ILE A 218 -22.56 0.07 -2.58
CA ILE A 218 -21.55 -0.55 -1.70
C ILE A 218 -22.26 -1.06 -0.44
N LEU A 219 -22.12 -2.36 -0.16
CA LEU A 219 -22.67 -3.01 1.02
C LEU A 219 -21.53 -3.57 1.88
N ILE A 220 -21.45 -3.10 3.12
CA ILE A 220 -20.46 -3.56 4.11
C ILE A 220 -21.20 -4.24 5.26
N ILE A 221 -20.84 -5.48 5.57
CA ILE A 221 -21.47 -6.28 6.63
C ILE A 221 -20.38 -6.83 7.56
N ASP A 222 -20.37 -6.36 8.81
CA ASP A 222 -19.44 -6.82 9.85
C ASP A 222 -19.98 -8.02 10.67
N GLY A 223 -21.05 -8.64 10.19
CA GLY A 223 -21.48 -9.94 10.71
C GLY A 223 -22.17 -10.76 9.63
N ASN A 224 -23.28 -11.40 9.97
CA ASN A 224 -23.88 -12.39 9.08
C ASN A 224 -24.89 -11.76 8.10
N LEU A 225 -24.90 -12.29 6.87
CA LEU A 225 -25.95 -12.05 5.89
C LEU A 225 -26.92 -13.24 5.92
N ILE A 226 -28.18 -12.98 6.26
CA ILE A 226 -29.24 -13.99 6.32
C ILE A 226 -30.23 -13.73 5.19
N LEU A 227 -30.39 -14.71 4.30
CA LEU A 227 -31.27 -14.64 3.13
C LEU A 227 -32.52 -15.47 3.38
N GLU A 228 -33.65 -14.83 3.68
CA GLU A 228 -34.98 -15.46 3.68
C GLU A 228 -35.75 -15.17 2.36
N LYS A 229 -35.15 -14.35 1.49
CA LYS A 229 -35.61 -13.97 0.14
C LYS A 229 -34.37 -13.77 -0.72
N ASP A 230 -34.50 -14.02 -2.03
CA ASP A 230 -33.42 -13.84 -3.00
C ASP A 230 -32.90 -12.39 -2.96
N LEU A 231 -31.58 -12.23 -3.07
CA LEU A 231 -30.90 -10.93 -3.04
C LEU A 231 -30.06 -10.77 -4.30
N GLU A 232 -30.27 -9.68 -5.03
CA GLU A 232 -29.43 -9.24 -6.14
C GLU A 232 -28.62 -8.01 -5.72
N ILE A 233 -27.29 -8.10 -5.77
CA ILE A 233 -26.40 -6.97 -5.50
C ILE A 233 -25.78 -6.51 -6.81
N ASN A 234 -26.02 -5.27 -7.21
CA ASN A 234 -25.30 -4.60 -8.29
C ASN A 234 -24.25 -3.67 -7.67
N GLY A 235 -23.06 -4.20 -7.38
CA GLY A 235 -21.94 -3.42 -6.84
C GLY A 235 -20.94 -4.21 -6.00
N LEU A 236 -20.46 -3.60 -4.92
CA LEU A 236 -19.40 -4.16 -4.07
C LEU A 236 -19.96 -4.71 -2.76
N LEU A 237 -19.66 -5.98 -2.46
CA LEU A 237 -19.96 -6.61 -1.18
C LEU A 237 -18.68 -6.83 -0.38
N ILE A 238 -18.60 -6.24 0.82
CA ILE A 238 -17.56 -6.52 1.82
C ILE A 238 -18.22 -7.21 3.01
N ILE A 239 -17.83 -8.44 3.33
CA ILE A 239 -18.47 -9.22 4.41
C ILE A 239 -17.46 -9.94 5.30
N SER A 240 -17.62 -9.80 6.63
CA SER A 240 -16.79 -10.48 7.63
C SER A 240 -17.38 -11.79 8.15
N GLY A 241 -18.71 -11.88 8.28
CA GLY A 241 -19.42 -13.07 8.75
C GLY A 241 -19.89 -13.98 7.62
N ASP A 242 -20.73 -14.96 7.97
CA ASP A 242 -21.20 -15.98 7.04
C ASP A 242 -22.42 -15.53 6.24
N ILE A 243 -22.57 -16.10 5.04
CA ILE A 243 -23.77 -15.97 4.21
C ILE A 243 -24.62 -17.22 4.44
N LYS A 244 -25.78 -17.03 5.08
CA LYS A 244 -26.72 -18.10 5.41
C LYS A 244 -27.98 -17.96 4.57
N SER A 245 -28.22 -18.95 3.72
CA SER A 245 -29.46 -19.06 2.96
C SER A 245 -30.49 -19.89 3.71
N ILE A 246 -31.72 -19.38 3.79
CA ILE A 246 -32.89 -20.05 4.35
C ILE A 246 -33.84 -20.33 3.18
N ASN A 247 -34.31 -21.57 3.05
CA ASN A 247 -35.25 -22.01 1.99
C ASN A 247 -34.69 -21.89 0.56
N ASP A 248 -33.42 -22.24 0.34
CA ASP A 248 -32.75 -22.24 -0.97
C ASP A 248 -32.81 -20.87 -1.68
N CYS A 249 -32.71 -19.78 -0.92
CA CYS A 249 -32.60 -18.44 -1.47
C CYS A 249 -31.23 -18.20 -2.11
N ASN A 250 -31.23 -17.46 -3.21
CA ASN A 250 -30.03 -17.18 -3.98
C ASN A 250 -29.49 -15.77 -3.67
N LEU A 251 -28.17 -15.67 -3.55
CA LEU A 251 -27.45 -14.41 -3.66
C LEU A 251 -26.87 -14.32 -5.06
N SER A 252 -27.34 -13.36 -5.84
CA SER A 252 -26.74 -13.03 -7.13
C SER A 252 -25.99 -11.72 -6.99
N LEU A 253 -24.70 -11.71 -7.33
CA LEU A 253 -23.90 -10.50 -7.27
C LEU A 253 -23.32 -10.19 -8.65
N ASN A 254 -23.58 -8.96 -9.10
CA ASN A 254 -23.06 -8.35 -10.31
C ASN A 254 -22.08 -7.23 -9.93
N GLY A 255 -20.81 -7.60 -9.77
CA GLY A 255 -19.76 -6.73 -9.25
C GLY A 255 -18.63 -7.50 -8.55
N GLN A 256 -18.12 -7.01 -7.42
CA GLN A 256 -16.98 -7.60 -6.71
C GLN A 256 -17.37 -8.06 -5.29
N ILE A 257 -16.77 -9.17 -4.85
CA ILE A 257 -16.87 -9.66 -3.46
C ILE A 257 -15.49 -9.59 -2.80
N ILE A 258 -15.45 -9.04 -1.57
CA ILE A 258 -14.32 -9.12 -0.66
C ILE A 258 -14.83 -9.76 0.64
N ALA A 259 -14.36 -10.96 0.95
CA ALA A 259 -14.87 -11.74 2.07
C ALA A 259 -13.75 -12.24 2.98
N LYS A 260 -14.10 -12.45 4.26
CA LYS A 260 -13.24 -13.18 5.20
C LYS A 260 -13.24 -14.68 4.87
N ASN A 261 -14.42 -15.25 4.69
CA ASN A 261 -14.60 -16.68 4.45
C ASN A 261 -14.90 -16.97 2.97
N ASP A 262 -14.62 -18.20 2.57
CA ASP A 262 -15.12 -18.72 1.30
C ASP A 262 -16.58 -19.19 1.44
N PHE A 263 -17.33 -19.13 0.35
CA PHE A 263 -18.77 -19.37 0.28
C PHE A 263 -19.12 -19.85 -1.11
N ASP A 264 -20.05 -20.80 -1.19
CA ASP A 264 -20.57 -21.35 -2.43
C ASP A 264 -21.73 -20.47 -2.93
N ILE A 265 -21.41 -19.52 -3.81
CA ILE A 265 -22.36 -18.51 -4.30
C ILE A 265 -22.23 -18.40 -5.81
N ASP A 266 -23.37 -18.42 -6.50
CA ASP A 266 -23.47 -18.11 -7.92
C ASP A 266 -23.14 -16.62 -8.15
N TYR A 267 -21.96 -16.39 -8.70
CA TYR A 267 -21.36 -15.07 -8.86
C TYR A 267 -21.18 -14.72 -10.33
N ASN A 268 -21.59 -13.51 -10.72
CA ASN A 268 -21.37 -12.98 -12.06
C ASN A 268 -20.48 -11.74 -12.00
N TYR A 269 -19.24 -11.88 -12.45
CA TYR A 269 -18.29 -10.77 -12.47
C TYR A 269 -18.48 -9.88 -13.71
N ASP A 270 -18.96 -8.65 -13.50
CA ASP A 270 -18.81 -7.58 -14.49
C ASP A 270 -17.58 -6.73 -14.12
N LYS A 271 -16.51 -6.95 -14.88
CA LYS A 271 -15.23 -6.23 -14.73
C LYS A 271 -15.39 -4.71 -14.79
N SER A 272 -16.26 -4.22 -15.67
CA SER A 272 -16.43 -2.78 -15.88
C SER A 272 -17.05 -2.12 -14.64
N ARG A 273 -18.14 -2.70 -14.12
CA ARG A 273 -18.84 -2.22 -12.92
C ARG A 273 -17.98 -2.38 -11.67
N SER A 274 -17.27 -3.49 -11.54
CA SER A 274 -16.43 -3.78 -10.38
C SER A 274 -15.32 -2.74 -10.19
N TYR A 275 -14.69 -2.30 -11.28
CA TYR A 275 -13.63 -1.30 -11.22
C TYR A 275 -14.11 0.07 -10.77
N ASP A 276 -15.36 0.44 -11.05
CA ASP A 276 -15.89 1.72 -10.56
C ASP A 276 -15.94 1.71 -9.02
N PHE A 277 -16.43 0.63 -8.40
CA PHE A 277 -16.48 0.51 -6.94
C PHE A 277 -15.12 0.22 -6.28
N ILE A 278 -14.19 -0.47 -6.93
CA ILE A 278 -12.85 -0.70 -6.35
C ILE A 278 -12.05 0.61 -6.32
N LYS A 279 -12.18 1.46 -7.36
CA LYS A 279 -11.50 2.77 -7.43
C LYS A 279 -11.91 3.72 -6.30
N ASP A 280 -13.03 3.46 -5.68
CA ASP A 280 -13.56 4.22 -4.55
C ASP A 280 -12.88 3.90 -3.22
N ILE A 281 -12.25 2.71 -3.11
CA ILE A 281 -11.52 2.27 -1.92
C ILE A 281 -10.11 2.87 -1.94
N TYR A 282 -9.75 3.55 -0.85
CA TYR A 282 -8.35 3.87 -0.58
C TYR A 282 -7.65 2.65 0.00
N ASN A 283 -6.92 1.95 -0.87
CA ASN A 283 -6.11 0.82 -0.46
C ASN A 283 -4.75 1.33 0.04
N PRO A 284 -4.31 0.96 1.26
CA PRO A 284 -2.95 1.25 1.69
C PRO A 284 -1.95 0.67 0.68
N LYS A 285 -1.00 1.50 0.26
CA LYS A 285 0.13 1.05 -0.54
C LYS A 285 1.32 0.72 0.36
N ILE A 286 2.13 -0.23 -0.08
CA ILE A 286 3.38 -0.63 0.58
C ILE A 286 4.56 -0.39 -0.35
N LEU A 287 5.68 -0.03 0.25
CA LEU A 287 6.95 0.16 -0.44
C LEU A 287 7.78 -1.12 -0.36
N LYS A 288 8.27 -1.60 -1.50
CA LYS A 288 9.25 -2.67 -1.57
C LYS A 288 10.55 -2.14 -2.16
N VAL A 289 11.66 -2.40 -1.47
CA VAL A 289 13.00 -2.13 -2.00
C VAL A 289 13.41 -3.29 -2.90
N LYS A 290 13.64 -3.02 -4.19
CA LYS A 290 14.14 -4.02 -5.15
C LYS A 290 15.64 -4.23 -5.02
N SER A 291 16.38 -3.13 -4.95
CA SER A 291 17.83 -3.13 -4.85
C SER A 291 18.34 -1.79 -4.35
N LYS A 292 19.55 -1.81 -3.78
CA LYS A 292 20.26 -0.65 -3.27
C LYS A 292 21.73 -0.79 -3.65
N GLU A 293 22.29 0.24 -4.25
CA GLU A 293 23.70 0.32 -4.64
C GLU A 293 24.30 1.60 -4.07
N VAL A 294 25.47 1.50 -3.45
CA VAL A 294 26.22 2.64 -2.91
C VAL A 294 27.68 2.47 -3.33
N TYR A 295 28.25 3.47 -4.00
CA TYR A 295 29.54 3.41 -4.70
C TYR A 295 30.66 4.25 -4.03
#